data_AF-A0A6G0W9D7-F1
#
_entry.id   AF-A0A6G0W9D7-F1
#
_cell.length_a   1.000
_cell.length_b   1.000
_cell.length_c   1.000
_cell.angle_alpha   90.00
_cell.angle_beta   90.00
_cell.angle_gamma   90.00
#
_symmetry.space_group_name_H-M   'P 1'
#
loop_
_entity.id
_entity.type
_entity.pdbx_description
1 polymer ?
#
loop_
_entity_poly.entity_id
_entity_poly.type
_entity_poly.pdbx_seq_one_letter_code
_entity_poly.pdbx_strand_id
1 'polypeptide(L)'
;MQVQNNADLTSILKPWEQSWALVALRQSSRERTKGNLCCETITSSASHRFGRFTCAVKRLHRVPRTDLDDLRRLIALEINGWRQISHEPYILTLLGVCTTIPTPIIVTELCQTNIRRYVRDHPETLLPVVYQFAKGLVSIHNANLIHQNLKADNVLVTFQKKVVIADFGESLLAQDVSPDTQARGTLNWMSPEQYLNPQSMTTKTDIWSFGMTLREVLCNETPYRNCMEHEFRDEIFCSKDDRPEKPDALDPQLEPLWTLITMCWQLNPEARPSAVGIVAFLEMHFSAQVVETP
;
A
#
# COMPACT_ATOMS: atom_id res chain seq x y z
N MET A 1 -11.92 11.55 6.73
CA MET A 1 -12.00 12.85 7.43
C MET A 1 -11.14 13.84 6.64
N GLN A 2 -11.73 14.91 6.10
CA GLN A 2 -10.90 16.07 5.75
C GLN A 2 -10.27 16.53 7.05
N VAL A 3 -8.96 16.76 7.12
CA VAL A 3 -8.39 17.42 8.29
C VAL A 3 -8.98 18.84 8.32
N GLN A 4 -10.02 19.04 9.13
CA GLN A 4 -10.97 20.15 8.97
C GLN A 4 -10.46 21.45 9.59
N ASN A 5 -9.49 21.38 10.52
CA ASN A 5 -8.94 22.57 11.16
C ASN A 5 -7.46 22.39 11.57
N ASN A 6 -6.82 23.50 11.97
CA ASN A 6 -5.41 23.53 12.38
C ASN A 6 -5.11 22.79 13.70
N ALA A 7 -6.11 22.60 14.57
CA ALA A 7 -5.93 21.85 15.81
C ALA A 7 -5.76 20.35 15.53
N ASP A 8 -6.51 19.81 14.56
CA ASP A 8 -6.39 18.44 14.10
C ASP A 8 -5.03 18.19 13.43
N LEU A 9 -4.56 19.11 12.58
CA LEU A 9 -3.22 19.03 12.00
C LEU A 9 -2.14 18.97 13.09
N THR A 10 -2.26 19.83 14.10
CA THR A 10 -1.28 19.92 15.18
C THR A 10 -1.25 18.64 16.02
N SER A 11 -2.40 18.05 16.33
CA SER A 11 -2.48 16.78 17.07
C SER A 11 -1.98 15.58 16.27
N ILE A 12 -2.06 15.65 14.93
CA ILE A 12 -1.53 14.62 14.02
C ILE A 12 -0.01 14.71 13.92
N LEU A 13 0.51 15.90 13.66
CA LEU A 13 1.91 16.10 13.26
C LEU A 13 2.86 16.21 14.46
N LYS A 14 2.53 16.99 15.50
CA LYS A 14 3.47 17.31 16.59
C LYS A 14 4.10 16.09 17.27
N PRO A 15 3.38 14.98 17.56
CA PRO A 15 4.00 13.81 18.19
C PRO A 15 5.09 13.15 17.33
N TRP A 16 5.04 13.36 16.02
CA TRP A 16 5.92 12.77 15.01
C TRP A 16 6.92 13.78 14.43
N GLU A 17 6.75 15.07 14.75
CA GLU A 17 7.70 16.12 14.36
C GLU A 17 9.04 15.86 15.06
N GLN A 18 10.07 15.63 14.25
CA GLN A 18 11.43 15.54 14.75
C GLN A 18 12.31 16.61 14.11
N SER A 19 13.27 17.10 14.90
CA SER A 19 14.34 17.96 14.41
C SER A 19 15.36 17.11 13.67
N TRP A 20 15.14 16.91 12.38
CA TRP A 20 16.06 16.20 11.49
C TRP A 20 17.23 17.12 11.10
N ALA A 21 18.20 17.26 11.99
CA ALA A 21 19.44 17.97 11.69
C ALA A 21 20.23 17.15 10.66
N LEU A 22 20.27 17.63 9.41
CA LEU A 22 21.08 17.08 8.31
C LEU A 22 20.59 15.71 7.80
N VAL A 23 19.60 15.74 6.91
CA VAL A 23 19.34 14.67 5.92
C VAL A 23 20.44 14.78 4.86
N ALA A 24 21.57 14.11 5.06
CA ALA A 24 22.63 14.05 4.06
C ALA A 24 22.19 13.10 2.94
N LEU A 25 21.95 13.65 1.76
CA LEU A 25 21.40 12.92 0.61
C LEU A 25 22.45 11.96 0.04
N ARG A 26 22.08 10.70 -0.16
CA ARG A 26 22.85 9.77 -1.01
C ARG A 26 21.96 9.28 -2.14
N GLN A 27 22.49 9.29 -3.36
CA GLN A 27 21.72 9.15 -4.59
C GLN A 27 21.06 7.77 -4.74
N SER A 28 19.72 7.76 -4.64
CA SER A 28 18.81 6.95 -5.46
C SER A 28 17.40 7.53 -5.27
N SER A 29 16.76 8.03 -6.33
CA SER A 29 15.42 8.61 -6.26
C SER A 29 14.39 7.73 -6.99
N ARG A 30 13.20 7.63 -6.43
CA ARG A 30 11.98 7.20 -7.13
C ARG A 30 11.02 8.38 -7.12
N GLU A 31 10.68 8.89 -8.29
CA GLU A 31 9.68 9.94 -8.46
C GLU A 31 8.32 9.33 -8.77
N ARG A 32 7.26 9.88 -8.17
CA ARG A 32 5.87 9.60 -8.52
C ARG A 32 5.12 10.93 -8.65
N THR A 33 4.33 11.05 -9.70
CA THR A 33 3.50 12.23 -9.96
C THR A 33 2.04 11.86 -9.77
N LYS A 34 1.31 12.64 -8.96
CA LYS A 34 -0.13 12.48 -8.73
C LYS A 34 -0.83 13.81 -8.97
N GLY A 35 -1.45 13.97 -10.15
CA GLY A 35 -2.04 15.26 -10.56
C GLY A 35 -1.00 16.39 -10.47
N ASN A 36 -1.29 17.40 -9.66
CA ASN A 36 -0.40 18.55 -9.41
C ASN A 36 0.54 18.34 -8.21
N LEU A 37 0.88 17.10 -7.82
CA LEU A 37 1.83 16.82 -6.75
C LEU A 37 2.92 15.88 -7.27
N CYS A 38 4.18 16.24 -7.03
CA CYS A 38 5.32 15.36 -7.26
C CYS A 38 5.86 14.91 -5.91
N CYS A 39 6.00 13.61 -5.71
CA CYS A 39 6.70 13.06 -4.56
C CYS A 39 7.93 12.28 -4.99
N GLU A 40 8.99 12.43 -4.20
CA GLU A 40 10.27 11.80 -4.46
C GLU A 40 10.70 11.03 -3.20
N THR A 41 10.90 9.73 -3.34
CA THR A 41 11.49 8.91 -2.28
C THR A 41 12.97 8.75 -2.54
N ILE A 42 13.79 9.18 -1.59
CA ILE A 42 15.24 9.13 -1.66
C ILE A 42 15.82 8.34 -0.48
N THR A 43 16.90 7.63 -0.75
CA THR A 43 17.73 7.06 0.31
C THR A 43 18.52 8.18 0.98
N SER A 44 18.54 8.23 2.31
CA SER A 44 19.33 9.21 3.03
C SER A 44 19.95 8.64 4.30
N SER A 45 21.08 9.21 4.70
CA SER A 45 21.56 9.07 6.07
C SER A 45 21.03 10.23 6.90
N ALA A 46 20.20 9.93 7.88
CA ALA A 46 19.70 10.90 8.84
C ALA A 46 20.53 10.86 10.14
N SER A 47 20.83 12.04 10.69
CA SER A 47 21.37 12.16 12.05
C SER A 47 20.23 12.52 13.00
N HIS A 48 19.99 11.69 14.01
CA HIS A 48 19.03 11.95 15.08
C HIS A 48 19.78 12.04 16.42
N ARG A 49 19.12 12.47 17.49
CA ARG A 49 19.71 12.58 18.85
C ARG A 49 20.30 11.26 19.38
N PHE A 50 19.94 10.13 18.76
CA PHE A 50 20.39 8.78 19.12
C PHE A 50 21.44 8.19 18.14
N GLY A 51 21.93 8.97 17.17
CA GLY A 51 22.97 8.52 16.24
C GLY A 51 22.60 8.71 14.76
N ARG A 52 23.47 8.22 13.87
CA ARG A 52 23.24 8.18 12.42
C ARG A 52 22.62 6.86 12.01
N PHE A 53 21.62 6.92 11.14
CA PHE A 53 21.02 5.73 10.52
C PHE A 53 20.63 6.00 9.07
N THR A 54 20.50 4.92 8.30
CA THR A 54 20.01 4.98 6.92
C THR A 54 18.49 4.86 6.92
N CYS A 55 17.83 5.76 6.20
CA CYS A 55 16.37 5.84 6.11
C CYS A 55 15.93 6.10 4.66
N ALA A 56 14.63 5.92 4.41
CA ALA A 56 13.97 6.48 3.24
C ALA A 56 13.29 7.80 3.62
N VAL A 57 13.39 8.78 2.73
CA VAL A 57 12.77 10.10 2.89
C VAL A 57 11.86 10.36 1.72
N LYS A 58 10.56 10.48 1.97
CA LYS A 58 9.56 10.90 0.97
C LYS A 58 9.38 12.41 1.06
N ARG A 59 9.73 13.11 -0.01
CA ARG A 59 9.54 14.57 -0.16
C ARG A 59 8.24 14.83 -0.90
N LEU A 60 7.48 15.81 -0.44
CA LEU A 60 6.39 16.39 -1.22
C LEU A 60 6.88 17.70 -1.84
N HIS A 61 7.00 17.73 -3.15
CA HIS A 61 7.46 18.91 -3.88
C HIS A 61 6.29 19.88 -4.13
N ARG A 62 6.58 21.18 -4.03
CA ARG A 62 5.63 22.24 -4.40
C ARG A 62 5.49 22.27 -5.91
N VAL A 63 4.27 22.10 -6.39
CA VAL A 63 3.88 22.54 -7.74
C VAL A 63 3.39 23.99 -7.64
N PRO A 64 3.50 24.81 -8.70
CA PRO A 64 3.03 26.20 -8.65
C PRO A 64 1.58 26.27 -8.12
N ARG A 65 1.35 27.12 -7.11
CA ARG A 65 0.07 27.36 -6.38
C ARG A 65 -0.22 26.50 -5.14
N THR A 66 0.60 25.53 -4.75
CA THR A 66 0.42 24.83 -3.46
C THR A 66 1.16 25.56 -2.35
N ASP A 67 0.45 26.01 -1.32
CA ASP A 67 1.08 26.62 -0.14
C ASP A 67 1.65 25.58 0.83
N LEU A 68 2.38 26.03 1.86
CA LEU A 68 2.98 25.13 2.86
C LEU A 68 1.93 24.41 3.72
N ASP A 69 0.80 25.04 3.96
CA ASP A 69 -0.24 24.48 4.83
C ASP A 69 -1.01 23.37 4.11
N ASP A 70 -1.17 23.48 2.80
CA ASP A 70 -1.67 22.39 1.95
C ASP A 70 -0.73 21.18 1.96
N LEU A 71 0.59 21.39 1.86
CA LEU A 71 1.55 20.28 1.97
C LEU A 71 1.53 19.63 3.36
N ARG A 72 1.36 20.42 4.42
CA ARG A 72 1.19 19.90 5.79
C ARG A 72 -0.08 19.07 5.94
N ARG A 73 -1.18 19.53 5.34
CA ARG A 73 -2.44 18.76 5.28
C ARG A 73 -2.26 17.44 4.57
N LEU A 74 -1.52 17.40 3.47
CA LEU A 74 -1.26 16.16 2.74
C LEU A 74 -0.43 15.17 3.54
N ILE A 75 0.62 15.61 4.25
CA ILE A 75 1.35 14.72 5.18
C ILE A 75 0.44 14.23 6.29
N ALA A 76 -0.33 15.13 6.91
CA ALA A 76 -1.23 14.75 7.99
C ALA A 76 -2.26 13.70 7.54
N LEU A 77 -2.83 13.86 6.34
CA LEU A 77 -3.72 12.88 5.74
C LEU A 77 -3.02 11.54 5.51
N GLU A 78 -1.82 11.55 4.95
CA GLU A 78 -1.05 10.32 4.67
C GLU A 78 -0.70 9.55 5.96
N ILE A 79 -0.33 10.24 7.04
CA ILE A 79 0.05 9.56 8.29
C ILE A 79 -1.12 9.29 9.25
N ASN A 80 -2.33 9.80 8.98
CA ASN A 80 -3.42 9.80 9.97
C ASN A 80 -3.82 8.39 10.43
N GLY A 81 -4.07 7.49 9.47
CA GLY A 81 -4.33 6.08 9.75
C GLY A 81 -3.04 5.33 10.07
N TRP A 82 -2.02 5.53 9.26
CA TRP A 82 -0.75 4.80 9.35
C TRP A 82 -0.06 4.94 10.72
N ARG A 83 -0.05 6.12 11.34
CA ARG A 83 0.59 6.33 12.65
C ARG A 83 0.03 5.43 13.76
N GLN A 84 -1.23 4.99 13.63
CA GLN A 84 -1.89 4.14 14.62
C GLN A 84 -1.45 2.69 14.52
N ILE A 85 -1.03 2.26 13.32
CA ILE A 85 -0.64 0.87 13.02
C ILE A 85 0.83 0.73 12.67
N SER A 86 1.62 1.81 12.69
CA SER A 86 3.03 1.78 12.29
C SER A 86 3.90 0.84 13.14
N HIS A 87 3.45 0.47 14.34
CA HIS A 87 4.15 -0.45 15.23
C HIS A 87 3.76 -1.92 15.00
N GLU A 88 2.71 -2.17 14.21
CA GLU A 88 2.23 -3.51 13.89
C GLU A 88 3.24 -4.28 13.01
N PRO A 89 3.29 -5.61 13.12
CA PRO A 89 4.09 -6.41 12.22
C PRO A 89 3.62 -6.20 10.77
N TYR A 90 4.56 -6.31 9.84
CA TYR A 90 4.34 -6.18 8.38
C TYR A 90 3.72 -4.86 7.91
N ILE A 91 3.77 -3.80 8.74
CA ILE A 91 3.52 -2.42 8.34
C ILE A 91 4.85 -1.66 8.28
N LEU A 92 5.02 -0.78 7.28
CA LEU A 92 6.24 0.02 7.16
C LEU A 92 6.39 0.94 8.38
N THR A 93 7.57 0.96 8.99
CA THR A 93 7.83 1.80 10.16
C THR A 93 7.94 3.28 9.79
N LEU A 94 7.02 4.09 10.29
CA LEU A 94 7.10 5.55 10.33
C LEU A 94 8.08 5.98 11.42
N LEU A 95 9.19 6.62 11.03
CA LEU A 95 10.18 7.14 11.97
C LEU A 95 9.90 8.58 12.40
N GLY A 96 9.23 9.35 11.54
CA GLY A 96 8.78 10.70 11.87
C GLY A 96 8.48 11.55 10.63
N VAL A 97 8.14 12.80 10.89
CA VAL A 97 7.87 13.81 9.85
C VAL A 97 8.66 15.09 10.12
N CYS A 98 8.88 15.89 9.08
CA CYS A 98 9.41 17.25 9.22
C CYS A 98 8.59 18.21 8.35
N THR A 99 7.94 19.17 8.98
CA THR A 99 6.99 20.13 8.39
C THR A 99 7.47 21.58 8.50
N THR A 100 8.64 21.78 9.11
CA THR A 100 9.27 23.08 9.39
C THR A 100 10.27 23.51 8.32
N ILE A 101 10.59 22.60 7.39
CA ILE A 101 11.48 22.85 6.24
C ILE A 101 10.67 23.21 4.98
N PRO A 102 11.28 23.86 3.97
CA PRO A 102 10.56 24.35 2.78
C PRO A 102 9.79 23.28 1.99
N THR A 103 10.25 22.03 2.07
CA THR A 103 9.62 20.82 1.49
C THR A 103 9.35 19.82 2.61
N PRO A 104 8.10 19.67 3.06
CA PRO A 104 7.75 18.71 4.10
C PRO A 104 8.15 17.28 3.71
N ILE A 105 8.59 16.50 4.70
CA ILE A 105 9.07 15.14 4.50
C ILE A 105 8.45 14.15 5.47
N ILE A 106 8.35 12.91 5.00
CA ILE A 106 8.07 11.72 5.79
C ILE A 106 9.32 10.85 5.81
N VAL A 107 9.70 10.34 6.99
CA VAL A 107 10.89 9.52 7.20
C VAL A 107 10.47 8.13 7.65
N THR A 108 11.00 7.10 6.98
CA THR A 108 10.71 5.68 7.28
C THR A 108 11.99 4.86 7.37
N GLU A 109 11.86 3.62 7.82
CA GLU A 109 12.90 2.62 7.57
C GLU A 109 13.18 2.49 6.06
N LEU A 110 14.42 2.12 5.71
CA LEU A 110 14.81 1.87 4.32
C LEU A 110 14.51 0.41 3.95
N CYS A 111 13.80 0.22 2.84
CA CYS A 111 13.55 -1.10 2.27
C CYS A 111 14.48 -1.40 1.10
N GLN A 112 14.75 -2.68 0.84
CA GLN A 112 15.62 -3.15 -0.23
C GLN A 112 14.94 -3.03 -1.60
N THR A 113 13.69 -3.49 -1.72
CA THR A 113 12.95 -3.55 -2.99
C THR A 113 11.44 -3.74 -2.76
N ASN A 114 10.64 -3.79 -3.82
CA ASN A 114 9.24 -4.20 -3.80
C ASN A 114 9.09 -5.74 -3.95
N ILE A 115 7.93 -6.29 -3.54
CA ILE A 115 7.71 -7.75 -3.53
C ILE A 115 7.75 -8.39 -4.92
N ARG A 116 7.31 -7.69 -5.97
CA ARG A 116 7.32 -8.24 -7.33
C ARG A 116 8.73 -8.49 -7.82
N ARG A 117 9.63 -7.51 -7.64
CA ARG A 117 11.05 -7.68 -7.97
C ARG A 117 11.70 -8.72 -7.07
N TYR A 118 11.39 -8.72 -5.77
CA TYR A 118 11.98 -9.68 -4.83
C TYR A 118 11.62 -11.12 -5.18
N VAL A 119 10.34 -11.43 -5.40
CA VAL A 119 9.88 -12.78 -5.76
C VAL A 119 10.37 -13.19 -7.14
N ARG A 120 10.44 -12.28 -8.11
CA ARG A 120 11.04 -12.59 -9.42
C ARG A 120 12.51 -13.02 -9.29
N ASP A 121 13.27 -12.33 -8.44
CA ASP A 121 14.69 -12.62 -8.23
C ASP A 121 14.89 -13.82 -7.25
N HIS A 122 13.87 -14.17 -6.45
CA HIS A 122 13.83 -15.23 -5.43
C HIS A 122 12.47 -15.98 -5.42
N PRO A 123 12.15 -16.80 -6.44
CA PRO A 123 10.83 -17.39 -6.62
C PRO A 123 10.39 -18.31 -5.47
N GLU A 124 11.34 -18.93 -4.77
CA GLU A 124 11.10 -19.76 -3.58
C GLU A 124 10.45 -18.99 -2.42
N THR A 125 10.50 -17.65 -2.45
CA THR A 125 9.96 -16.79 -1.39
C THR A 125 8.50 -16.39 -1.60
N LEU A 126 7.87 -16.80 -2.71
CA LEU A 126 6.49 -16.42 -3.05
C LEU A 126 5.52 -16.63 -1.89
N LEU A 127 5.41 -17.86 -1.38
CA LEU A 127 4.44 -18.20 -0.32
C LEU A 127 4.73 -17.46 1.01
N PRO A 128 5.98 -17.42 1.52
CA PRO A 128 6.33 -16.57 2.66
C PRO A 128 5.95 -15.10 2.48
N VAL A 129 6.20 -14.53 1.29
CA VAL A 129 5.89 -13.13 1.00
C VAL A 129 4.39 -12.87 1.01
N VAL A 130 3.61 -13.75 0.37
CA VAL A 130 2.15 -13.69 0.35
C VAL A 130 1.57 -13.78 1.75
N TYR A 131 2.10 -14.67 2.59
CA TYR A 131 1.67 -14.84 3.96
C TYR A 131 1.92 -13.60 4.83
N GLN A 132 3.13 -13.04 4.78
CA GLN A 132 3.44 -11.81 5.51
C GLN A 132 2.61 -10.62 5.00
N PHE A 133 2.37 -10.52 3.69
CA PHE A 133 1.49 -9.51 3.13
C PHE A 133 0.05 -9.64 3.65
N ALA A 134 -0.51 -10.86 3.69
CA ALA A 134 -1.83 -11.12 4.25
C ALA A 134 -1.91 -10.75 5.74
N LYS A 135 -0.88 -11.04 6.53
CA LYS A 135 -0.81 -10.65 7.96
C LYS A 135 -0.76 -9.13 8.14
N GLY A 136 0.00 -8.42 7.31
CA GLY A 136 -0.03 -6.94 7.30
C GLY A 136 -1.43 -6.40 7.00
N LEU A 137 -2.13 -7.02 6.06
CA LEU A 137 -3.50 -6.63 5.71
C LEU A 137 -4.49 -6.85 6.87
N VAL A 138 -4.29 -7.90 7.68
CA VAL A 138 -5.05 -8.09 8.93
C VAL A 138 -4.86 -6.92 9.88
N SER A 139 -3.63 -6.45 10.11
CA SER A 139 -3.37 -5.29 10.98
C SER A 139 -4.05 -4.02 10.47
N ILE A 140 -4.06 -3.78 9.15
CA ILE A 140 -4.78 -2.65 8.53
C ILE A 140 -6.28 -2.75 8.79
N HIS A 141 -6.89 -3.91 8.52
CA HIS A 141 -8.34 -4.09 8.65
C HIS A 141 -8.80 -4.09 10.11
N ASN A 142 -8.02 -4.61 11.04
CA ASN A 142 -8.32 -4.56 12.48
C ASN A 142 -8.38 -3.12 13.02
N ALA A 143 -7.61 -2.21 12.43
CA ALA A 143 -7.68 -0.79 12.73
C ALA A 143 -8.81 -0.05 11.99
N ASN A 144 -9.71 -0.77 11.31
CA ASN A 144 -10.76 -0.22 10.44
C ASN A 144 -10.21 0.74 9.38
N LEU A 145 -9.00 0.49 8.87
CA LEU A 145 -8.39 1.27 7.81
C LEU A 145 -8.59 0.57 6.47
N ILE A 146 -8.84 1.35 5.41
CA ILE A 146 -8.89 0.91 4.02
C ILE A 146 -7.71 1.57 3.31
N HIS A 147 -6.79 0.78 2.76
CA HIS A 147 -5.57 1.23 2.10
C HIS A 147 -5.82 1.84 0.71
N GLN A 148 -6.76 1.28 -0.07
CA GLN A 148 -7.20 1.74 -1.40
C GLN A 148 -6.14 1.73 -2.52
N ASN A 149 -4.91 1.30 -2.25
CA ASN A 149 -3.81 1.39 -3.23
C ASN A 149 -2.79 0.26 -3.06
N LEU A 150 -3.28 -0.94 -2.74
CA LEU A 150 -2.47 -2.15 -2.69
C LEU A 150 -2.08 -2.56 -4.12
N LYS A 151 -0.78 -2.65 -4.34
CA LYS A 151 -0.10 -3.11 -5.55
C LYS A 151 1.30 -3.53 -5.16
N ALA A 152 1.99 -4.32 -5.99
CA ALA A 152 3.31 -4.82 -5.60
C ALA A 152 4.30 -3.68 -5.31
N ASP A 153 4.15 -2.54 -5.98
CA ASP A 153 4.95 -1.32 -5.76
C ASP A 153 4.81 -0.67 -4.38
N ASN A 154 3.74 -1.00 -3.66
CA ASN A 154 3.41 -0.49 -2.33
C ASN A 154 3.57 -1.56 -1.24
N VAL A 155 4.10 -2.73 -1.60
CA VAL A 155 4.48 -3.77 -0.64
C VAL A 155 5.99 -4.00 -0.80
N LEU A 156 6.73 -3.71 0.25
CA LEU A 156 8.19 -3.63 0.23
C LEU A 156 8.82 -4.78 1.01
N VAL A 157 10.08 -5.07 0.73
CA VAL A 157 10.90 -6.03 1.46
C VAL A 157 12.05 -5.29 2.13
N THR A 158 12.16 -5.42 3.46
CA THR A 158 13.24 -4.81 4.24
C THR A 158 14.57 -5.56 4.04
N PHE A 159 15.68 -4.97 4.49
CA PHE A 159 16.98 -5.67 4.46
C PHE A 159 17.02 -6.92 5.37
N GLN A 160 16.10 -7.02 6.32
CA GLN A 160 15.90 -8.19 7.17
C GLN A 160 14.92 -9.20 6.53
N LYS A 161 14.60 -9.06 5.23
CA LYS A 161 13.69 -9.94 4.48
C LYS A 161 12.26 -9.97 5.03
N LYS A 162 11.84 -8.93 5.75
CA LYS A 162 10.47 -8.75 6.22
C LYS A 162 9.66 -8.05 5.14
N VAL A 163 8.45 -8.53 4.87
CA VAL A 163 7.49 -7.85 3.98
C VAL A 163 6.75 -6.78 4.78
N VAL A 164 6.63 -5.58 4.22
CA VAL A 164 5.92 -4.46 4.86
C VAL A 164 5.03 -3.73 3.86
N ILE A 165 3.79 -3.43 4.27
CA ILE A 165 2.86 -2.61 3.48
C ILE A 165 3.20 -1.13 3.69
N ALA A 166 3.23 -0.37 2.60
CA ALA A 166 3.68 1.02 2.54
C ALA A 166 2.74 1.90 1.70
N ASP A 167 2.97 3.22 1.74
CA ASP A 167 2.26 4.23 0.93
C ASP A 167 0.77 4.37 1.26
N PHE A 168 0.50 4.86 2.48
CA PHE A 168 -0.83 5.11 3.03
C PHE A 168 -1.48 6.42 2.52
N GLY A 169 -0.96 7.03 1.46
CA GLY A 169 -1.42 8.34 0.96
C GLY A 169 -2.85 8.37 0.43
N GLU A 170 -3.43 7.22 0.06
CA GLU A 170 -4.85 7.08 -0.29
C GLU A 170 -5.69 6.49 0.84
N SER A 171 -5.08 6.10 1.95
CA SER A 171 -5.79 5.36 2.99
C SER A 171 -6.87 6.21 3.66
N LEU A 172 -7.93 5.53 4.11
CA LEU A 172 -9.09 6.16 4.74
C LEU A 172 -9.64 5.23 5.81
N LEU A 173 -10.04 5.78 6.96
CA LEU A 173 -10.76 5.01 7.96
C LEU A 173 -12.14 4.62 7.41
N ALA A 174 -12.58 3.39 7.62
CA ALA A 174 -13.85 2.90 7.09
C ALA A 174 -15.05 3.76 7.55
N GLN A 175 -15.00 4.27 8.78
CA GLN A 175 -16.03 5.18 9.33
C GLN A 175 -16.07 6.56 8.65
N ASP A 176 -15.00 6.93 7.93
CA ASP A 176 -14.89 8.21 7.24
C ASP A 176 -15.36 8.16 5.79
N VAL A 177 -15.78 6.99 5.30
CA VAL A 177 -16.40 6.84 3.98
C VAL A 177 -17.74 7.59 4.01
N SER A 178 -17.90 8.53 3.08
CA SER A 178 -19.07 9.42 2.96
C SER A 178 -19.53 9.56 1.50
N PRO A 179 -20.68 10.19 1.24
CA PRO A 179 -21.15 10.47 -0.12
C PRO A 179 -20.19 11.30 -0.98
N ASP A 180 -19.29 12.09 -0.36
CA ASP A 180 -18.30 12.90 -1.07
C ASP A 180 -17.00 12.13 -1.40
N THR A 181 -16.91 10.87 -0.98
CA THR A 181 -15.73 10.03 -1.22
C THR A 181 -15.49 9.89 -2.72
N GLN A 182 -14.27 10.18 -3.15
CA GLN A 182 -13.85 10.08 -4.54
C GLN A 182 -13.05 8.81 -4.77
N ALA A 183 -13.14 8.25 -5.98
CA ALA A 183 -12.29 7.14 -6.40
C ALA A 183 -10.81 7.58 -6.34
N ARG A 184 -10.00 6.77 -5.66
CA ARG A 184 -8.56 6.98 -5.45
C ARG A 184 -7.82 5.67 -5.65
N GLY A 185 -6.49 5.72 -5.83
CA GLY A 185 -5.68 4.52 -6.04
C GLY A 185 -5.31 4.30 -7.51
N THR A 186 -4.77 3.12 -7.81
CA THR A 186 -4.26 2.78 -9.14
C THR A 186 -5.26 1.89 -9.89
N LEU A 187 -5.68 2.32 -11.09
CA LEU A 187 -6.82 1.75 -11.81
C LEU A 187 -6.79 0.22 -11.95
N ASN A 188 -5.66 -0.36 -12.32
CA ASN A 188 -5.55 -1.81 -12.61
C ASN A 188 -5.74 -2.73 -11.37
N TRP A 189 -5.65 -2.18 -10.16
CA TRP A 189 -5.88 -2.90 -8.90
C TRP A 189 -7.18 -2.45 -8.21
N MET A 190 -7.88 -1.48 -8.78
CA MET A 190 -9.07 -0.87 -8.18
C MET A 190 -10.25 -1.83 -8.24
N SER A 191 -11.02 -1.91 -7.15
CA SER A 191 -12.25 -2.70 -7.12
C SER A 191 -13.40 -2.00 -7.84
N PRO A 192 -14.45 -2.74 -8.28
CA PRO A 192 -15.61 -2.15 -8.94
C PRO A 192 -16.29 -1.10 -8.07
N GLU A 193 -16.50 -1.38 -6.78
CA GLU A 193 -17.15 -0.43 -5.87
C GLU A 193 -16.28 0.80 -5.59
N GLN A 194 -14.96 0.66 -5.54
CA GLN A 194 -14.05 1.80 -5.40
C GLN A 194 -14.07 2.74 -6.60
N TYR A 195 -14.29 2.20 -7.81
CA TYR A 195 -14.36 2.98 -9.04
C TYR A 195 -15.75 3.57 -9.30
N LEU A 196 -16.80 2.75 -9.19
CA LEU A 196 -18.17 3.10 -9.59
C LEU A 196 -18.97 3.76 -8.47
N ASN A 197 -18.71 3.40 -7.21
CA ASN A 197 -19.49 3.83 -6.06
C ASN A 197 -18.63 3.99 -4.78
N PRO A 198 -17.67 4.94 -4.76
CA PRO A 198 -16.66 5.00 -3.68
C PRO A 198 -17.24 5.12 -2.26
N GLN A 199 -18.45 5.68 -2.13
CA GLN A 199 -19.20 5.75 -0.87
C GLN A 199 -19.65 4.39 -0.30
N SER A 200 -19.55 3.29 -1.05
CA SER A 200 -19.81 1.93 -0.57
C SER A 200 -18.53 1.11 -0.34
N MET A 201 -17.35 1.74 -0.37
CA MET A 201 -16.11 1.05 -0.06
C MET A 201 -16.11 0.51 1.38
N THR A 202 -15.51 -0.66 1.54
CA THR A 202 -15.26 -1.29 2.83
C THR A 202 -13.85 -1.88 2.81
N THR A 203 -13.42 -2.55 3.88
CA THR A 203 -12.17 -3.32 3.87
C THR A 203 -12.16 -4.42 2.79
N LYS A 204 -13.32 -4.82 2.24
CA LYS A 204 -13.39 -5.74 1.10
C LYS A 204 -12.83 -5.14 -0.19
N THR A 205 -12.73 -3.82 -0.28
CA THR A 205 -12.06 -3.11 -1.39
C THR A 205 -10.58 -3.49 -1.46
N ASP A 206 -9.89 -3.52 -0.33
CA ASP A 206 -8.48 -3.94 -0.28
C ASP A 206 -8.30 -5.44 -0.56
N ILE A 207 -9.30 -6.29 -0.26
CA ILE A 207 -9.24 -7.72 -0.61
C ILE A 207 -9.17 -7.91 -2.12
N TRP A 208 -9.92 -7.12 -2.89
CA TRP A 208 -9.82 -7.13 -4.34
C TRP A 208 -8.41 -6.74 -4.81
N SER A 209 -7.90 -5.60 -4.33
CA SER A 209 -6.56 -5.12 -4.69
C SER A 209 -5.45 -6.08 -4.24
N PHE A 210 -5.64 -6.79 -3.13
CA PHE A 210 -4.78 -7.88 -2.69
C PHE A 210 -4.72 -9.00 -3.73
N GLY A 211 -5.86 -9.49 -4.20
CA GLY A 211 -5.94 -10.52 -5.27
C GLY A 211 -5.24 -10.07 -6.56
N MET A 212 -5.48 -8.84 -7.00
CA MET A 212 -4.81 -8.24 -8.17
C MET A 212 -3.28 -8.15 -7.96
N THR A 213 -2.85 -7.81 -6.75
CA THR A 213 -1.42 -7.75 -6.39
C THR A 213 -0.78 -9.13 -6.39
N LEU A 214 -1.47 -10.16 -5.90
CA LEU A 214 -0.99 -11.53 -5.94
C LEU A 214 -0.83 -12.03 -7.37
N ARG A 215 -1.82 -11.77 -8.24
CA ARG A 215 -1.71 -12.05 -9.67
C ARG A 215 -0.52 -11.31 -10.29
N GLU A 216 -0.33 -10.05 -9.95
CA GLU A 216 0.80 -9.25 -10.43
C GLU A 216 2.15 -9.89 -10.10
N VAL A 217 2.31 -10.34 -8.86
CA VAL A 217 3.55 -10.97 -8.38
C VAL A 217 3.73 -12.36 -9.00
N LEU A 218 2.68 -13.17 -9.03
CA LEU A 218 2.68 -14.53 -9.57
C LEU A 218 3.04 -14.56 -11.06
N CYS A 219 2.46 -13.66 -11.85
CA CYS A 219 2.69 -13.56 -13.29
C CYS A 219 3.85 -12.63 -13.65
N ASN A 220 4.42 -11.92 -12.67
CA ASN A 220 5.36 -10.82 -12.85
C ASN A 220 4.89 -9.81 -13.92
N GLU A 221 3.59 -9.52 -13.96
CA GLU A 221 2.95 -8.72 -14.99
C GLU A 221 1.82 -7.86 -14.40
N THR A 222 1.76 -6.59 -14.81
CA THR A 222 0.69 -5.66 -14.42
C THR A 222 -0.68 -6.21 -14.84
N PRO A 223 -1.68 -6.25 -13.94
CA PRO A 223 -3.03 -6.68 -14.31
C PRO A 223 -3.58 -5.83 -15.47
N TYR A 224 -4.28 -6.44 -16.42
CA TYR A 224 -4.91 -5.73 -17.55
C TYR A 224 -3.94 -4.89 -18.40
N ARG A 225 -2.66 -5.29 -18.53
CA ARG A 225 -1.64 -4.48 -19.21
C ARG A 225 -1.95 -4.08 -20.66
N ASN A 226 -2.83 -4.82 -21.33
CA ASN A 226 -3.17 -4.61 -22.74
C ASN A 226 -4.52 -3.89 -22.91
N CYS A 227 -5.23 -3.57 -21.83
CA CYS A 227 -6.52 -2.88 -21.87
C CYS A 227 -6.31 -1.37 -21.90
N MET A 228 -7.00 -0.65 -22.78
CA MET A 228 -7.02 0.81 -22.77
C MET A 228 -7.88 1.33 -21.61
N GLU A 229 -7.55 2.51 -21.09
CA GLU A 229 -8.18 3.11 -19.90
C GLU A 229 -9.70 3.33 -20.04
N HIS A 230 -10.20 3.52 -21.27
CA HIS A 230 -11.63 3.67 -21.56
C HIS A 230 -12.39 2.34 -21.66
N GLU A 231 -11.70 1.22 -21.90
CA GLU A 231 -12.26 -0.14 -21.96
C GLU A 231 -12.50 -0.70 -20.53
N PHE A 232 -11.80 -0.16 -19.53
CA PHE A 232 -11.87 -0.57 -18.13
C PHE A 232 -13.28 -0.49 -17.52
N ARG A 233 -14.07 0.52 -17.90
CA ARG A 233 -15.37 0.81 -17.27
C ARG A 233 -16.44 -0.19 -17.66
N ASP A 234 -16.44 -0.65 -18.91
CA ASP A 234 -17.51 -1.52 -19.43
C ASP A 234 -17.10 -2.99 -19.42
N GLU A 235 -15.87 -3.33 -19.80
CA GLU A 235 -15.47 -4.74 -19.97
C GLU A 235 -15.20 -5.45 -18.63
N ILE A 236 -14.52 -4.78 -17.70
CA ILE A 236 -14.06 -5.38 -16.44
C ILE A 236 -15.16 -5.31 -15.36
N PHE A 237 -15.82 -4.17 -15.20
CA PHE A 237 -16.72 -3.93 -14.07
C PHE A 237 -18.20 -4.13 -14.37
N CYS A 238 -18.63 -4.06 -15.63
CA CYS A 238 -20.06 -3.97 -15.96
C CYS A 238 -20.60 -5.10 -16.85
N SER A 239 -19.82 -5.70 -17.76
CA SER A 239 -20.45 -6.45 -18.88
C SER A 239 -19.92 -7.84 -19.21
N LYS A 240 -18.70 -8.27 -18.82
CA LYS A 240 -18.15 -9.56 -19.30
C LYS A 240 -17.50 -10.49 -18.27
N ASP A 241 -17.42 -10.12 -17.00
CA ASP A 241 -16.58 -10.85 -16.02
C ASP A 241 -15.16 -11.08 -16.56
N ASP A 242 -14.63 -10.10 -17.29
CA ASP A 242 -13.28 -10.16 -17.85
C ASP A 242 -12.29 -10.03 -16.67
N ARG A 243 -11.73 -11.16 -16.28
CA ARG A 243 -10.76 -11.31 -15.20
C ARG A 243 -9.44 -11.76 -15.79
N PRO A 244 -8.30 -11.31 -15.22
CA PRO A 244 -7.01 -11.76 -15.68
C PRO A 244 -6.95 -13.28 -15.73
N GLU A 245 -6.55 -13.81 -16.89
CA GLU A 245 -6.51 -15.24 -17.13
C GLU A 245 -5.50 -15.93 -16.21
N LYS A 246 -5.79 -17.19 -15.92
CA LYS A 246 -4.86 -18.09 -15.24
C LYS A 246 -3.64 -18.32 -16.13
N PRO A 247 -2.41 -18.28 -15.59
CA PRO A 247 -1.23 -18.66 -16.36
C PRO A 247 -1.30 -20.11 -16.85
N ASP A 248 -1.04 -20.34 -18.13
CA ASP A 248 -1.05 -21.68 -18.74
C ASP A 248 -0.08 -22.65 -18.05
N ALA A 249 1.07 -22.15 -17.61
CA ALA A 249 2.14 -22.92 -16.98
C ALA A 249 2.20 -22.74 -15.45
N LEU A 250 1.04 -22.61 -14.79
CA LEU A 250 1.01 -22.55 -13.32
C LEU A 250 1.43 -23.89 -12.72
N ASP A 251 2.39 -23.86 -11.80
CA ASP A 251 2.76 -25.03 -11.00
C ASP A 251 1.51 -25.58 -10.26
N PRO A 252 1.17 -26.87 -10.38
CA PRO A 252 0.03 -27.46 -9.68
C PRO A 252 0.04 -27.24 -8.17
N GLN A 253 1.21 -27.07 -7.55
CA GLN A 253 1.31 -26.75 -6.12
C GLN A 253 0.75 -25.36 -5.79
N LEU A 254 0.72 -24.45 -6.76
CA LEU A 254 0.18 -23.09 -6.61
C LEU A 254 -1.30 -22.99 -7.00
N GLU A 255 -1.97 -24.08 -7.35
CA GLU A 255 -3.41 -24.09 -7.64
C GLU A 255 -4.28 -23.54 -6.51
N PRO A 256 -3.99 -23.84 -5.21
CA PRO A 256 -4.75 -23.23 -4.12
C PRO A 256 -4.51 -21.71 -4.04
N LEU A 257 -3.32 -21.23 -4.40
CA LEU A 257 -3.03 -19.79 -4.42
C LEU A 257 -3.82 -19.09 -5.54
N TRP A 258 -3.94 -19.71 -6.71
CA TRP A 258 -4.81 -19.19 -7.77
C TRP A 258 -6.28 -19.19 -7.36
N THR A 259 -6.73 -20.24 -6.68
CA THR A 259 -8.08 -20.30 -6.11
C THR A 259 -8.33 -19.13 -5.14
N LEU A 260 -7.37 -18.86 -4.24
CA LEU A 260 -7.44 -17.72 -3.33
C LEU A 260 -7.49 -16.37 -4.07
N ILE A 261 -6.66 -16.18 -5.10
CA ILE A 261 -6.68 -14.98 -5.96
C ILE A 261 -8.08 -14.78 -6.53
N THR A 262 -8.70 -15.85 -7.03
CA THR A 262 -10.02 -15.75 -7.65
C THR A 262 -11.16 -15.53 -6.67
N MET A 263 -11.02 -15.98 -5.43
CA MET A 263 -11.92 -15.62 -4.33
C MET A 263 -11.81 -14.15 -3.92
N CYS A 264 -10.64 -13.53 -4.07
CA CYS A 264 -10.39 -12.15 -3.66
C CYS A 264 -11.06 -11.12 -4.58
N TRP A 265 -11.26 -11.42 -5.86
CA TRP A 265 -11.83 -10.48 -6.84
C TRP A 265 -13.27 -10.83 -7.25
N GLN A 266 -14.06 -11.37 -6.32
CA GLN A 266 -15.50 -11.58 -6.55
C GLN A 266 -16.21 -10.23 -6.70
N LEU A 267 -17.16 -10.13 -7.65
CA LEU A 267 -17.93 -8.91 -7.88
C LEU A 267 -18.68 -8.47 -6.63
N ASN A 268 -19.35 -9.41 -5.97
CA ASN A 268 -19.95 -9.15 -4.66
C ASN A 268 -18.85 -9.03 -3.60
N PRO A 269 -18.64 -7.86 -2.96
CA PRO A 269 -17.62 -7.68 -1.93
C PRO A 269 -17.80 -8.62 -0.73
N GLU A 270 -19.04 -9.00 -0.42
CA GLU A 270 -19.33 -9.89 0.71
C GLU A 270 -18.93 -11.33 0.44
N ALA A 271 -18.84 -11.75 -0.83
CA ALA A 271 -18.36 -13.08 -1.21
C ALA A 271 -16.83 -13.21 -1.12
N ARG A 272 -16.10 -12.09 -1.03
CA ARG A 272 -14.65 -12.09 -0.86
C ARG A 272 -14.27 -12.55 0.56
N PRO A 273 -13.16 -13.27 0.76
CA PRO A 273 -12.70 -13.64 2.10
C PRO A 273 -12.35 -12.40 2.93
N SER A 274 -12.33 -12.53 4.25
CA SER A 274 -11.70 -11.53 5.11
C SER A 274 -10.18 -11.69 5.08
N ALA A 275 -9.42 -10.67 5.52
CA ALA A 275 -7.96 -10.79 5.65
C ALA A 275 -7.55 -11.94 6.57
N VAL A 276 -8.30 -12.16 7.67
CA VAL A 276 -8.10 -13.30 8.56
C VAL A 276 -8.40 -14.62 7.84
N GLY A 277 -9.47 -14.66 7.04
CA GLY A 277 -9.81 -15.82 6.21
C GLY A 277 -8.73 -16.16 5.18
N ILE A 278 -8.06 -15.14 4.61
CA ILE A 278 -6.90 -15.33 3.72
C ILE A 278 -5.74 -15.98 4.47
N VAL A 279 -5.39 -15.49 5.65
CA VAL A 279 -4.32 -16.07 6.48
C VAL A 279 -4.63 -17.53 6.81
N ALA A 280 -5.85 -17.83 7.26
CA ALA A 280 -6.28 -19.19 7.56
C ALA A 280 -6.25 -20.11 6.33
N PHE A 281 -6.64 -19.60 5.15
CA PHE A 281 -6.55 -20.35 3.90
C PHE A 281 -5.09 -20.71 3.57
N LEU A 282 -4.17 -19.76 3.73
CA LEU A 282 -2.74 -19.98 3.46
C LEU A 282 -2.15 -21.00 4.44
N GLU A 283 -2.48 -20.93 5.73
CA GLU A 283 -2.03 -21.90 6.73
C GLU A 283 -2.56 -23.30 6.46
N MET A 284 -3.81 -23.41 6.00
CA MET A 284 -4.42 -24.71 5.67
C MET A 284 -3.77 -25.39 4.45
N HIS A 285 -3.40 -24.62 3.42
CA HIS A 285 -2.92 -25.18 2.15
C HIS A 285 -1.39 -25.16 1.99
N PHE A 286 -0.68 -24.34 2.77
CA PHE A 286 0.76 -24.08 2.63
C PHE A 286 1.51 -24.05 3.96
N SER A 287 1.02 -24.78 4.98
CA SER A 287 1.57 -24.76 6.35
C SER A 287 3.10 -24.89 6.42
N ALA A 288 3.70 -25.83 5.69
CA ALA A 288 5.14 -26.05 5.67
C ALA A 288 5.93 -24.84 5.15
N GLN A 289 5.37 -24.07 4.21
CA GLN A 289 6.03 -22.95 3.56
C GLN A 289 5.79 -21.60 4.27
N VAL A 290 4.77 -21.51 5.12
CA VAL A 290 4.37 -20.23 5.77
C VAL A 290 4.67 -20.17 7.27
N VAL A 291 4.80 -21.30 7.95
CA VAL A 291 5.06 -21.38 9.40
C VAL A 291 6.56 -21.39 9.73
N GLU A 292 7.42 -21.75 8.77
CA GLU A 292 8.87 -21.90 8.98
C GLU A 292 9.73 -20.66 8.66
N THR A 293 9.13 -19.48 8.47
CA THR A 293 9.94 -18.24 8.39
C THR A 293 10.28 -17.71 9.79
N PRO A 294 11.55 -17.71 10.21
CA PRO A 294 11.99 -17.17 11.50
C PRO A 294 11.78 -15.66 11.63
#